data_AF-A0A498JU39-F1
#
_entry.id   AF-A0A498JU39-F1
#
_cell.length_a   1.000
_cell.length_b   1.000
_cell.length_c   1.000
_cell.angle_alpha   90.00
_cell.angle_beta   90.00
_cell.angle_gamma   90.00
#
_symmetry.space_group_name_H-M   'P 1'
#
loop_
_entity.id
_entity.type
_entity.pdbx_description
1 polymer ?
#
loop_
_entity_poly.entity_id
_entity_poly.type
_entity_poly.pdbx_seq_one_letter_code
_entity_poly.pdbx_strand_id
1 'polypeptide(L)'
;MNIGVNVKKYRAVKEVGKILMSVGYGLKTKKERLRSSLEKSSGVGSSSSCNSERKRQKTKKMVRALRGIVPGGNETNTVAVLDEAVQYLKSLKVELQKIGIENLND
;
A
#
# COMPACT_ATOMS: atom_id res chain seq x y z
N MET A 1 22.87 -51.85 30.65
CA MET A 1 22.00 -50.67 30.90
C MET A 1 22.34 -49.55 29.91
N ASN A 2 21.64 -49.46 28.78
CA ASN A 2 21.96 -48.54 27.65
C ASN A 2 21.28 -47.16 27.73
N ILE A 3 20.75 -46.79 28.91
CA ILE A 3 19.99 -45.55 29.12
C ILE A 3 20.88 -44.31 29.10
N GLY A 4 22.07 -44.37 29.72
CA GLY A 4 22.99 -43.23 29.77
C GLY A 4 23.58 -42.80 28.42
N VAL A 5 23.73 -43.75 27.48
CA VAL A 5 24.25 -43.49 26.12
C VAL A 5 23.20 -42.76 25.28
N ASN A 6 21.93 -43.15 25.39
CA ASN A 6 20.84 -42.48 24.69
C ASN A 6 20.64 -41.05 25.20
N VAL A 7 20.67 -40.80 26.51
CA VAL A 7 20.49 -39.44 27.07
C VAL A 7 21.57 -38.47 26.57
N LYS A 8 22.82 -38.91 26.47
CA LYS A 8 23.92 -38.09 25.93
C LYS A 8 23.75 -37.83 24.43
N LYS A 9 23.35 -38.85 23.65
CA LYS A 9 23.03 -38.73 22.22
C LYS A 9 21.88 -37.74 21.98
N TYR A 10 20.79 -37.85 22.75
CA TYR A 10 19.63 -36.96 22.68
C TYR A 10 19.95 -35.52 23.12
N ARG A 11 20.82 -35.34 24.11
CA ARG A 11 21.29 -34.02 24.53
C ARG A 11 22.09 -33.33 23.42
N ALA A 12 23.00 -34.06 22.77
CA ALA A 12 23.80 -33.52 21.68
C ALA A 12 22.93 -33.06 20.49
N VAL A 13 22.01 -33.90 20.01
CA VAL A 13 21.12 -33.53 18.89
C VAL A 13 20.17 -32.37 19.23
N LYS A 14 19.78 -32.20 20.50
CA LYS A 14 18.95 -31.07 20.95
C LYS A 14 19.71 -29.74 20.95
N GLU A 15 20.99 -29.74 21.33
CA GLU A 15 21.82 -28.53 21.26
C GLU A 15 22.16 -28.14 19.82
N VAL A 16 22.45 -29.12 18.95
CA VAL A 16 22.66 -28.86 17.52
C VAL A 16 21.39 -28.29 16.87
N GLY A 17 20.20 -28.78 17.23
CA GLY A 17 18.93 -28.23 16.74
C GLY A 17 18.64 -26.80 17.19
N LYS A 18 19.02 -26.41 18.42
CA LYS A 18 18.90 -25.02 18.89
C LYS A 18 19.84 -24.08 18.14
N ILE A 19 21.09 -24.50 17.93
CA ILE A 19 22.06 -23.78 17.10
C ILE A 19 21.50 -23.63 15.69
N LEU A 20 20.89 -24.71 15.16
CA LEU A 20 20.28 -24.69 13.85
C LEU A 20 19.17 -23.61 13.75
N MET A 21 18.38 -23.45 14.80
CA MET A 21 17.32 -22.43 14.83
C MET A 21 17.83 -21.00 15.08
N SER A 22 18.99 -20.85 15.74
CA SER A 22 19.62 -19.54 15.98
C SER A 22 20.45 -19.01 14.80
N VAL A 23 21.06 -19.90 14.02
CA VAL A 23 21.92 -19.58 12.88
C VAL A 23 21.11 -19.77 11.59
N GLY A 24 20.04 -18.99 11.41
CA GLY A 24 18.99 -19.18 10.39
C GLY A 24 19.34 -19.90 9.08
N TYR A 25 19.26 -21.24 9.06
CA TYR A 25 19.02 -22.07 7.88
C TYR A 25 17.51 -22.03 7.67
N GLY A 26 17.04 -20.91 7.12
CA GLY A 26 15.64 -20.70 6.85
C GLY A 26 15.12 -21.74 5.86
N LEU A 27 14.11 -22.52 6.26
CA LEU A 27 12.82 -22.67 5.56
C LEU A 27 11.83 -23.53 6.37
N LYS A 28 10.90 -22.79 7.01
CA LYS A 28 9.45 -23.05 7.22
C LYS A 28 9.00 -24.17 8.17
N THR A 29 8.43 -23.76 9.31
CA THR A 29 7.07 -24.16 9.73
C THR A 29 6.35 -23.02 10.45
N LYS A 30 5.08 -22.81 10.07
CA LYS A 30 4.14 -21.78 10.53
C LYS A 30 3.93 -21.82 12.06
N LYS A 31 4.03 -20.68 12.75
CA LYS A 31 2.92 -20.09 13.53
C LYS A 31 3.29 -18.73 14.14
N GLU A 32 2.32 -17.82 14.03
CA GLU A 32 2.06 -16.65 14.87
C GLU A 32 2.86 -15.35 14.67
N ARG A 33 2.11 -14.38 14.12
CA ARG A 33 1.99 -12.99 14.57
C ARG A 33 3.31 -12.19 14.69
N LEU A 34 3.55 -11.35 13.69
CA LEU A 34 3.50 -9.87 13.76
C LEU A 34 4.40 -9.25 12.68
N ARG A 35 3.85 -8.30 11.90
CA ARG A 35 4.50 -7.16 11.22
C ARG A 35 5.77 -7.46 10.40
N SER A 36 5.96 -7.04 9.15
CA SER A 36 5.43 -5.91 8.41
C SER A 36 6.23 -5.86 7.10
N SER A 37 5.59 -5.45 6.02
CA SER A 37 6.18 -4.73 4.88
C SER A 37 7.43 -5.35 4.23
N LEU A 38 7.20 -6.01 3.10
CA LEU A 38 7.99 -5.96 1.85
C LEU A 38 8.18 -7.36 1.22
N GLU A 39 7.08 -8.06 1.00
CA GLU A 39 7.07 -9.15 0.01
C GLU A 39 7.09 -8.53 -1.38
N LYS A 40 8.29 -8.30 -1.91
CA LYS A 40 8.50 -8.06 -3.33
C LYS A 40 9.23 -9.28 -3.90
N SER A 41 8.51 -10.39 -4.00
CA SER A 41 8.91 -11.54 -4.80
C SER A 41 9.05 -11.11 -6.26
N SER A 42 10.26 -11.22 -6.76
CA SER A 42 10.63 -11.15 -8.17
C SER A 42 9.95 -12.27 -8.94
N GLY A 43 8.75 -12.00 -9.45
CA GLY A 43 8.08 -12.81 -10.47
C GLY A 43 8.38 -12.23 -11.85
N VAL A 44 9.29 -12.88 -12.57
CA VAL A 44 9.47 -12.71 -14.01
C VAL A 44 8.15 -13.06 -14.69
N GLY A 45 7.51 -12.05 -15.30
CA GLY A 45 6.30 -12.21 -16.11
C GLY A 45 5.10 -11.34 -15.67
N SER A 46 5.15 -10.02 -15.90
CA SER A 46 3.97 -9.13 -16.04
C SER A 46 4.38 -7.64 -16.13
N SER A 47 4.91 -7.21 -17.27
CA SER A 47 5.22 -5.79 -17.51
C SER A 47 3.99 -4.89 -17.70
N SER A 48 2.80 -5.46 -17.95
CA SER A 48 1.54 -4.69 -18.13
C SER A 48 0.75 -4.49 -16.83
N SER A 49 0.65 -5.50 -15.97
CA SER A 49 -0.13 -5.46 -14.72
C SER A 49 0.48 -4.53 -13.66
N CYS A 50 1.82 -4.45 -13.57
CA CYS A 50 2.46 -3.53 -12.62
C CYS A 50 2.28 -2.04 -13.01
N ASN A 51 2.10 -1.75 -14.31
CA ASN A 51 1.88 -0.40 -14.79
C ASN A 51 0.43 0.07 -14.55
N SER A 52 -0.56 -0.81 -14.69
CA SER A 52 -1.96 -0.49 -14.41
C SER A 52 -2.20 -0.17 -12.93
N GLU A 53 -1.60 -0.92 -12.01
CA GLU A 53 -1.70 -0.64 -10.58
C GLU A 53 -1.05 0.69 -10.19
N ARG A 54 0.13 1.01 -10.74
CA ARG A 54 0.76 2.33 -10.53
C ARG A 54 -0.13 3.46 -11.05
N LYS A 55 -0.75 3.31 -12.23
CA LYS A 55 -1.69 4.29 -12.78
C LYS A 55 -2.91 4.46 -11.87
N ARG A 56 -3.50 3.36 -11.40
CA ARG A 56 -4.64 3.38 -10.46
C ARG A 56 -4.29 4.09 -9.16
N GLN A 57 -3.11 3.83 -8.61
CA GLN A 57 -2.64 4.52 -7.40
C GLN A 57 -2.46 6.02 -7.62
N LYS A 58 -1.90 6.44 -8.77
CA LYS A 58 -1.79 7.85 -9.13
C LYS A 58 -3.17 8.51 -9.23
N THR A 59 -4.11 7.90 -9.95
CA THR A 59 -5.50 8.41 -10.04
C THR A 59 -6.15 8.53 -8.67
N LYS A 60 -5.98 7.52 -7.80
CA LYS A 60 -6.53 7.57 -6.43
C LYS A 60 -5.93 8.72 -5.61
N LYS A 61 -4.64 9.02 -5.77
CA LYS A 61 -3.99 10.17 -5.12
C LYS A 61 -4.54 11.49 -5.64
N MET A 62 -4.71 11.62 -6.96
CA MET A 62 -5.29 12.83 -7.56
C MET A 62 -6.73 13.05 -7.10
N VAL A 63 -7.58 12.03 -7.12
CA VAL A 63 -8.97 12.13 -6.62
C VAL A 63 -8.99 12.51 -5.15
N ARG A 64 -8.08 11.98 -4.31
CA ARG A 64 -7.98 12.40 -2.90
C ARG A 64 -7.64 13.89 -2.75
N ALA A 65 -6.73 14.41 -3.59
CA ALA A 65 -6.40 15.84 -3.58
C ALA A 65 -7.59 16.69 -4.02
N LEU A 66 -8.30 16.28 -5.09
CA LEU A 66 -9.52 16.96 -5.55
C LEU A 66 -10.57 17.06 -4.45
N ARG A 67 -10.80 15.97 -3.69
CA ARG A 67 -11.76 15.96 -2.57
C ARG A 67 -11.43 16.97 -1.45
N GLY A 68 -10.17 17.37 -1.30
CA GLY A 68 -9.76 18.35 -0.30
C GLY A 68 -9.99 19.80 -0.73
N ILE A 69 -10.14 20.07 -2.04
CA ILE A 69 -10.33 21.42 -2.58
C ILE A 69 -11.76 21.66 -3.09
N VAL A 70 -12.47 20.61 -3.47
CA VAL A 70 -13.85 20.69 -3.98
C VAL A 70 -14.82 20.70 -2.80
N PRO A 71 -15.69 21.72 -2.68
CA PRO A 71 -16.75 21.74 -1.66
C PRO A 71 -17.62 20.47 -1.73
N GLY A 72 -17.90 19.83 -0.58
CA GLY A 72 -18.67 18.58 -0.53
C GLY A 72 -17.95 17.34 -1.09
N GLY A 73 -16.67 17.44 -1.45
CA GLY A 73 -15.92 16.34 -2.07
C GLY A 73 -15.60 15.17 -1.13
N ASN A 74 -15.61 15.36 0.18
CA ASN A 74 -15.37 14.33 1.19
C ASN A 74 -16.53 13.31 1.33
N GLU A 75 -17.77 13.75 1.06
CA GLU A 75 -19.00 12.97 1.31
C GLU A 75 -19.53 12.27 0.05
N THR A 76 -19.03 12.63 -1.13
CA THR A 76 -19.60 12.23 -2.42
C THR A 76 -18.84 11.13 -3.15
N ASN A 77 -19.48 10.45 -4.10
CA ASN A 77 -18.83 9.43 -4.93
C ASN A 77 -17.82 10.05 -5.90
N THR A 78 -16.88 9.26 -6.43
CA THR A 78 -15.82 9.78 -7.33
C THR A 78 -16.37 10.48 -8.57
N VAL A 79 -17.48 9.97 -9.15
CA VAL A 79 -18.13 10.62 -10.30
C VAL A 79 -18.67 11.99 -9.90
N ALA A 80 -19.42 12.05 -8.79
CA ALA A 80 -19.93 13.30 -8.25
C ALA A 80 -18.80 14.29 -7.91
N VAL A 81 -17.69 13.85 -7.32
CA VAL A 81 -16.52 14.74 -7.08
C VAL A 81 -16.01 15.39 -8.37
N LEU A 82 -16.05 14.68 -9.49
CA LEU A 82 -15.64 15.24 -10.78
C LEU A 82 -16.67 16.25 -11.30
N ASP A 83 -17.97 15.96 -11.17
CA ASP A 83 -19.04 16.87 -11.56
C ASP A 83 -19.02 18.16 -10.72
N GLU A 84 -18.87 18.02 -9.40
CA GLU A 84 -18.73 19.13 -8.46
C GLU A 84 -17.47 19.96 -8.73
N ALA A 85 -16.35 19.32 -9.12
CA ALA A 85 -15.15 20.05 -9.51
C ALA A 85 -15.40 20.95 -10.73
N VAL A 86 -16.11 20.44 -11.74
CA VAL A 86 -16.48 21.22 -12.93
C VAL A 86 -17.42 22.36 -12.57
N GLN A 87 -18.40 22.11 -11.71
CA GLN A 87 -19.32 23.14 -11.24
C GLN A 87 -18.59 24.22 -10.41
N TYR A 88 -17.69 23.82 -9.51
CA TYR A 88 -16.91 24.73 -8.69
C TYR A 88 -16.04 25.66 -9.53
N LEU A 89 -15.36 25.15 -10.57
CA LEU A 89 -14.59 25.98 -11.49
C LEU A 89 -15.47 27.02 -12.22
N LYS A 90 -16.68 26.64 -12.64
CA LYS A 90 -17.63 27.57 -13.28
C LYS A 90 -18.12 28.64 -12.31
N SER A 91 -18.47 28.26 -11.09
CA SER A 91 -18.93 29.19 -10.05
C SER A 91 -17.84 30.20 -9.69
N LEU A 92 -16.60 29.73 -9.51
CA LEU A 92 -15.46 30.57 -9.21
C LEU A 92 -15.18 31.58 -10.33
N LYS A 93 -15.29 31.17 -11.60
CA LYS A 93 -15.17 32.09 -12.75
C LYS A 93 -16.19 33.23 -12.70
N VAL A 94 -17.46 32.92 -12.38
CA VAL A 94 -18.52 33.92 -12.24
C VAL A 94 -18.23 34.87 -11.08
N GLU A 95 -17.70 34.36 -9.97
CA GLU A 95 -17.32 35.18 -8.81
C GLU A 95 -16.17 36.15 -9.15
N LEU A 96 -15.15 35.69 -9.86
CA LEU A 96 -14.03 36.55 -10.31
C LEU A 96 -14.48 37.65 -11.27
N GLN A 97 -15.42 37.35 -12.17
CA GLN A 97 -16.01 38.36 -13.06
C GLN A 97 -16.73 39.46 -12.27
N LYS A 98 -17.43 39.12 -11.19
CA LYS A 98 -18.08 40.12 -10.31
C LYS A 98 -17.07 41.03 -9.60
N ILE A 99 -15.87 40.51 -9.35
CA ILE A 99 -14.77 41.24 -8.67
C ILE A 99 -13.98 42.10 -9.70
N GLY A 100 -14.32 42.06 -10.99
CA GLY A 100 -13.67 42.86 -12.04
C GLY A 100 -12.39 42.25 -12.60
N ILE A 101 -12.17 40.95 -12.39
CA ILE A 101 -11.04 40.21 -12.98
C ILE A 101 -11.53 39.58 -14.29
N GLU A 102 -11.55 40.37 -15.36
CA GLU A 102 -12.27 40.06 -16.60
C GLU A 102 -11.42 39.35 -17.67
N ASN A 103 -10.10 39.29 -17.51
CA ASN A 103 -9.16 38.86 -18.56
C ASN A 103 -8.73 37.38 -18.49
N LEU A 104 -9.63 36.45 -18.14
CA LEU A 104 -9.30 35.01 -18.05
C LEU A 104 -9.83 34.19 -19.25
N ASN A 105 -9.99 34.82 -20.41
CA ASN A 105 -10.47 34.19 -21.64
C ASN A 105 -9.43 34.36 -22.76
N ASP A 106 -8.41 33.50 -22.81
CA ASP A 106 -7.61 33.22 -24.01
C ASP A 106 -7.60 31.70 -24.25
#